data_AF-A0AAN5I6B8-F1
#
_entry.id   AF-A0AAN5I6B8-F1
#
_cell.length_a   1.000
_cell.length_b   1.000
_cell.length_c   1.000
_cell.angle_alpha   90.00
_cell.angle_beta   90.00
_cell.angle_gamma   90.00
#
_symmetry.space_group_name_H-M   'P 1'
#
loop_
_entity.id
_entity.type
_entity.pdbx_description
1 polymer ?
#
loop_
_entity_poly.entity_id
_entity_poly.type
_entity_poly.pdbx_seq_one_letter_code
_entity_poly.pdbx_strand_id
1 'polypeptide(L)'
;FSYAKSLDRVKLVPSTNLNMDCSAIRSRVTSRQNPSYQFPISFAKIVHRDYEFIEEQLAVNYAEEHTFCFSIDKKAPFSFRRQISALSVCLPNVFLSDQEYESDSAGHFHSHALLDCMNVSRQHNWTTSCFCSNHDIIIKSNWELAEIFKALNGSNDAEMAKCPHAAWDTRCEISEMNLGKL
;
A
#
# COMPACT_ATOMS: atom_id res chain seq x y z
N PHE A 1 11.08 2.79 22.41
CA PHE A 1 9.93 2.29 21.63
C PHE A 1 8.83 1.59 22.45
N SER A 2 8.95 1.43 23.78
CA SER A 2 7.90 0.78 24.60
C SER A 2 6.66 1.65 24.85
N TYR A 3 6.81 2.97 24.93
CA TYR A 3 5.72 3.92 25.20
C TYR A 3 4.62 3.92 24.11
N ALA A 4 5.00 3.78 22.84
CA ALA A 4 4.02 3.72 21.75
C ALA A 4 3.22 2.41 21.73
N LYS A 5 3.74 1.32 22.31
CA LYS A 5 3.02 0.03 22.42
C LYS A 5 1.95 0.05 23.52
N SER A 6 2.04 0.97 24.49
CA SER A 6 1.10 1.06 25.62
C SER A 6 -0.07 2.01 25.40
N LEU A 7 -0.09 2.76 24.30
CA LEU A 7 -1.21 3.65 23.96
C LEU A 7 -2.26 2.86 23.18
N ASP A 8 -3.52 2.97 23.60
CA ASP A 8 -4.64 2.46 22.81
C ASP A 8 -4.67 3.18 21.45
N ARG A 9 -4.74 2.39 20.38
CA ARG A 9 -4.88 2.95 19.04
C ARG A 9 -6.24 3.64 18.93
N VAL A 10 -6.25 4.84 18.34
CA VAL A 10 -7.48 5.53 17.96
C VAL A 10 -8.32 4.58 17.11
N LYS A 11 -9.56 4.35 17.52
CA LYS A 11 -10.51 3.53 16.78
C LYS A 11 -11.24 4.42 15.79
N LEU A 12 -11.11 4.09 14.51
CA LEU A 12 -11.86 4.75 13.45
C LEU A 12 -13.32 4.27 13.52
N VAL A 13 -14.25 5.21 13.46
CA VAL A 13 -15.68 4.92 13.49
C VAL A 13 -16.18 4.92 12.04
N PRO A 14 -16.63 3.78 11.50
CA PRO A 14 -17.12 3.73 10.14
C PRO A 14 -18.48 4.42 10.02
N SER A 15 -18.75 4.97 8.85
CA SER A 15 -20.06 5.47 8.44
C SER A 15 -21.09 4.35 8.47
N THR A 16 -22.29 4.64 8.96
CA THR A 16 -23.37 3.65 9.09
C THR A 16 -23.92 3.17 7.75
N ASN A 17 -23.87 4.02 6.72
CA ASN A 17 -24.28 3.70 5.36
C ASN A 17 -23.36 4.38 4.36
N LEU A 18 -22.34 3.65 3.91
CA LEU A 18 -21.39 4.12 2.90
C LEU A 18 -21.84 3.64 1.51
N ASN A 19 -22.10 4.58 0.60
CA ASN A 19 -22.48 4.25 -0.77
C ASN A 19 -21.26 3.71 -1.55
N MET A 20 -21.36 2.45 -2.01
CA MET A 20 -20.32 1.74 -2.74
C MET A 20 -20.57 1.69 -4.26
N ASP A 21 -21.52 2.45 -4.78
CA ASP A 21 -21.72 2.61 -6.23
C ASP A 21 -20.50 3.30 -6.86
N CYS A 22 -20.14 2.93 -8.10
CA CYS A 22 -18.97 3.50 -8.75
C CYS A 22 -19.03 5.02 -8.93
N SER A 23 -20.21 5.60 -9.14
CA SER A 23 -20.37 7.05 -9.19
C SER A 23 -20.00 7.72 -7.86
N ALA A 24 -20.42 7.12 -6.75
CA ALA A 24 -20.13 7.62 -5.40
C ALA A 24 -18.64 7.44 -5.05
N ILE A 25 -18.06 6.27 -5.33
CA ILE A 25 -16.62 5.99 -5.11
C ILE A 25 -15.76 6.95 -5.92
N ARG A 26 -16.03 7.09 -7.23
CA ARG A 26 -15.30 8.02 -8.09
C ARG A 26 -15.42 9.44 -7.57
N SER A 27 -16.62 9.87 -7.22
CA SER A 27 -16.83 11.22 -6.66
C SER A 27 -16.01 11.46 -5.39
N ARG A 28 -15.86 10.48 -4.49
CA ARG A 28 -15.05 10.65 -3.29
C ARG A 28 -13.55 10.71 -3.61
N VAL A 29 -13.07 9.79 -4.44
CA VAL A 29 -11.64 9.64 -4.75
C VAL A 29 -11.12 10.75 -5.67
N THR A 30 -11.85 11.09 -6.73
CA THR A 30 -11.39 12.03 -7.76
C THR A 30 -11.81 13.47 -7.50
N SER A 31 -12.55 13.75 -6.42
CA SER A 31 -12.88 15.13 -6.03
C SER A 31 -11.64 15.98 -5.75
N ARG A 32 -10.57 15.32 -5.31
CA ARG A 32 -9.26 15.92 -5.08
C ARG A 32 -8.49 15.86 -6.39
N GLN A 33 -8.38 17.00 -7.07
CA GLN A 33 -7.59 17.08 -8.29
C GLN A 33 -6.11 17.08 -7.91
N ASN A 34 -5.42 15.98 -8.18
CA ASN A 34 -3.97 15.92 -8.15
C ASN A 34 -3.44 16.04 -9.59
N PRO A 35 -2.65 17.08 -9.90
CA PRO A 35 -2.05 17.20 -11.22
C PRO A 35 -1.01 16.10 -11.45
N SER A 36 -0.84 15.76 -12.73
CA SER A 36 0.23 14.89 -13.20
C SER A 36 1.57 15.61 -13.13
N TYR A 37 2.60 14.93 -12.61
CA TYR A 37 3.97 15.43 -12.55
C TYR A 37 4.92 14.61 -13.44
N GLN A 38 4.37 13.78 -14.32
CA GLN A 38 5.10 12.92 -15.26
C GLN A 38 6.08 11.97 -14.55
N PHE A 39 5.73 11.57 -13.33
CA PHE A 39 6.54 10.65 -12.54
C PHE A 39 5.61 9.59 -11.92
N PRO A 40 5.31 8.51 -12.65
CA PRO A 40 4.37 7.50 -12.19
C PRO A 40 4.95 6.70 -11.01
N ILE A 41 4.19 6.65 -9.91
CA ILE A 41 4.54 5.94 -8.66
C ILE A 41 3.57 4.78 -8.47
N SER A 42 4.10 3.62 -8.10
CA SER A 42 3.31 2.44 -7.71
C SER A 42 3.20 2.34 -6.19
N PHE A 43 2.00 2.45 -5.64
CA PHE A 43 1.74 2.24 -4.22
C PHE A 43 1.27 0.79 -4.00
N ALA A 44 2.05 -0.02 -3.31
CA ALA A 44 1.65 -1.36 -2.89
C ALA A 44 1.30 -1.32 -1.39
N LYS A 45 0.05 -1.63 -1.04
CA LYS A 45 -0.45 -1.51 0.34
C LYS A 45 -1.08 -2.82 0.82
N ILE A 46 -0.63 -3.29 1.98
CA ILE A 46 -1.29 -4.40 2.70
C ILE A 46 -2.47 -3.82 3.50
N VAL A 47 -3.66 -4.38 3.31
CA VAL A 47 -4.90 -3.87 3.92
C VAL A 47 -5.73 -4.97 4.57
N HIS A 48 -6.34 -4.66 5.72
CA HIS A 48 -7.13 -5.63 6.48
C HIS A 48 -8.37 -5.05 7.18
N ARG A 49 -8.48 -3.72 7.31
CA ARG A 49 -9.63 -3.05 7.97
C ARG A 49 -9.65 -1.54 7.68
N ASP A 50 -10.67 -0.87 8.20
CA ASP A 50 -10.81 0.60 8.19
C ASP A 50 -10.88 1.18 6.77
N TYR A 51 -11.85 0.70 5.96
CA TYR A 51 -12.00 1.06 4.54
C TYR A 51 -12.00 2.57 4.28
N GLU A 52 -12.79 3.35 5.02
CA GLU A 52 -12.91 4.80 4.79
C GLU A 52 -11.57 5.52 4.96
N PHE A 53 -10.71 5.05 5.86
CA PHE A 53 -9.36 5.58 5.98
C PHE A 53 -8.50 5.24 4.76
N ILE A 54 -8.59 4.01 4.24
CA ILE A 54 -7.85 3.61 3.04
C ILE A 54 -8.33 4.38 1.82
N GLU A 55 -9.65 4.55 1.66
CA GLU A 55 -10.25 5.33 0.58
C GLU A 55 -9.82 6.81 0.65
N GLU A 56 -9.78 7.39 1.85
CA GLU A 56 -9.32 8.75 2.08
C GLU A 56 -7.82 8.91 1.75
N GLN A 57 -6.98 7.95 2.18
CA GLN A 57 -5.55 7.95 1.83
C GLN A 57 -5.32 7.78 0.33
N LEU A 58 -6.13 6.95 -0.33
CA LEU A 58 -6.13 6.85 -1.79
C LEU A 58 -6.51 8.20 -2.41
N ALA A 59 -7.62 8.82 -1.99
CA ALA A 59 -8.10 10.09 -2.54
C ALA A 59 -7.07 11.23 -2.43
N VAL A 60 -6.30 11.29 -1.33
CA VAL A 60 -5.23 12.29 -1.17
C VAL A 60 -4.11 12.10 -2.21
N ASN A 61 -3.76 10.86 -2.53
CA ASN A 61 -2.61 10.55 -3.39
C ASN A 61 -3.01 10.22 -4.84
N TYR A 62 -4.30 10.07 -5.12
CA TYR A 62 -4.78 9.59 -6.41
C TYR A 62 -4.41 10.56 -7.53
N ALA A 63 -3.59 10.11 -8.46
CA ALA A 63 -3.31 10.76 -9.73
C ALA A 63 -3.41 9.71 -10.85
N GLU A 64 -3.82 10.14 -12.05
CA GLU A 64 -4.06 9.22 -13.18
C GLU A 64 -2.80 8.44 -13.59
N GLU A 65 -1.62 9.00 -13.39
CA GLU A 65 -0.33 8.37 -13.70
C GLU A 65 0.15 7.40 -12.62
N HIS A 66 -0.40 7.46 -11.40
CA HIS A 66 -0.01 6.57 -10.32
C HIS A 66 -0.77 5.24 -10.42
N THR A 67 -0.19 4.20 -9.86
CA THR A 67 -0.82 2.87 -9.74
C THR A 67 -0.98 2.54 -8.26
N PHE A 68 -2.12 1.96 -7.89
CA PHE A 68 -2.41 1.56 -6.51
C PHE A 68 -2.76 0.07 -6.49
N CYS A 69 -1.95 -0.74 -5.81
CA CYS A 69 -2.27 -2.14 -5.57
C CYS A 69 -2.56 -2.39 -4.10
N PHE A 70 -3.66 -3.08 -3.83
CA PHE A 70 -4.04 -3.53 -2.50
C PHE A 70 -3.89 -5.05 -2.37
N SER A 71 -3.08 -5.49 -1.40
CA SER A 71 -3.06 -6.88 -0.96
C SER A 71 -3.96 -7.02 0.26
N ILE A 72 -5.07 -7.74 0.12
CA ILE A 72 -6.03 -7.93 1.20
C ILE A 72 -5.56 -9.09 2.09
N ASP A 73 -5.45 -8.83 3.40
CA ASP A 73 -5.09 -9.89 4.35
C ASP A 73 -6.14 -11.00 4.36
N LYS A 74 -5.70 -12.26 4.41
CA LYS A 74 -6.57 -13.45 4.40
C LYS A 74 -7.63 -13.42 5.51
N LYS A 75 -7.34 -12.80 6.66
CA LYS A 75 -8.24 -12.70 7.81
C LYS A 75 -9.18 -11.50 7.75
N ALA A 76 -9.05 -10.64 6.74
CA ALA A 76 -9.86 -9.44 6.65
C ALA A 76 -11.36 -9.80 6.57
N PRO A 77 -12.25 -9.07 7.28
CA PRO A 77 -13.68 -9.35 7.26
C PRO A 77 -14.29 -9.31 5.85
N PHE A 78 -15.31 -10.13 5.61
CA PHE A 78 -15.98 -10.20 4.31
C PHE A 78 -16.56 -8.84 3.85
N SER A 79 -17.10 -8.05 4.76
CA SER A 79 -17.61 -6.70 4.46
C SER A 79 -16.51 -5.78 3.92
N PHE A 80 -15.35 -5.78 4.58
CA PHE A 80 -14.18 -5.01 4.18
C PHE A 80 -13.66 -5.44 2.80
N ARG A 81 -13.55 -6.75 2.56
CA ARG A 81 -13.16 -7.32 1.26
C ARG A 81 -14.05 -6.84 0.13
N ARG A 82 -15.36 -6.85 0.33
CA ARG A 82 -16.33 -6.34 -0.65
C ARG A 82 -16.12 -4.86 -0.95
N GLN A 83 -15.80 -4.05 0.06
CA GLN A 83 -15.57 -2.62 -0.12
C GLN A 83 -14.30 -2.34 -0.95
N ILE A 84 -13.17 -2.98 -0.60
CA ILE A 84 -11.92 -2.84 -1.37
C ILE A 84 -12.08 -3.40 -2.80
N SER A 85 -12.84 -4.48 -2.98
CA SER A 85 -13.15 -5.01 -4.31
C SER A 85 -13.95 -4.01 -5.14
N ALA A 86 -15.01 -3.42 -4.57
CA ALA A 86 -15.78 -2.38 -5.24
C ALA A 86 -14.91 -1.17 -5.63
N LEU A 87 -14.01 -0.74 -4.74
CA LEU A 87 -13.05 0.33 -5.01
C LEU A 87 -12.18 0.03 -6.24
N SER A 88 -11.62 -1.19 -6.32
CA SER A 88 -10.79 -1.61 -7.46
C SER A 88 -11.55 -1.69 -8.79
N VAL A 89 -12.80 -2.14 -8.79
CA VAL A 89 -13.63 -2.21 -10.01
C VAL A 89 -13.99 -0.82 -10.53
N CYS A 90 -14.12 0.15 -9.64
CA CYS A 90 -14.61 1.48 -10.00
C CYS A 90 -13.52 2.44 -10.51
N LEU A 91 -12.24 2.17 -10.22
CA LEU A 91 -11.11 3.04 -10.55
C LEU A 91 -10.10 2.31 -11.46
N PRO A 92 -9.66 2.92 -12.57
CA PRO A 92 -8.91 2.23 -13.62
C PRO A 92 -7.46 1.86 -13.25
N ASN A 93 -6.88 2.51 -12.26
CA ASN A 93 -5.49 2.36 -11.80
C ASN A 93 -5.42 1.83 -10.36
N VAL A 94 -6.49 1.16 -9.90
CA VAL A 94 -6.56 0.50 -8.61
C VAL A 94 -6.72 -1.00 -8.81
N PHE A 95 -5.80 -1.78 -8.28
CA PHE A 95 -5.69 -3.22 -8.49
C PHE A 95 -5.68 -3.97 -7.17
N LEU A 96 -6.01 -5.26 -7.24
CA LEU A 96 -5.86 -6.19 -6.14
C LEU A 96 -4.77 -7.20 -6.46
N SER A 97 -4.04 -7.63 -5.43
CA SER A 97 -3.17 -8.79 -5.56
C SER A 97 -4.00 -10.06 -5.77
N ASP A 98 -3.51 -10.97 -6.61
CA ASP A 98 -4.16 -12.28 -6.85
C ASP A 98 -4.00 -13.25 -5.67
N GLN A 99 -2.96 -13.06 -4.86
CA GLN A 99 -2.65 -13.92 -3.73
C GLN A 99 -2.99 -13.24 -2.41
N GLU A 100 -3.47 -14.02 -1.45
CA GLU A 100 -3.82 -13.54 -0.12
C GLU A 100 -3.03 -14.30 0.95
N TYR A 101 -2.45 -13.54 1.86
CA TYR A 101 -1.61 -14.06 2.93
C TYR A 101 -2.22 -13.77 4.29
N GLU A 102 -1.97 -14.68 5.23
CA GLU A 102 -2.31 -14.46 6.63
C GLU A 102 -1.16 -13.71 7.31
N SER A 103 -1.21 -12.38 7.28
CA SER A 103 -0.17 -11.54 7.86
C SER A 103 -0.42 -11.29 9.34
N ASP A 104 0.64 -11.02 10.10
CA ASP A 104 0.54 -10.71 11.52
C ASP A 104 1.42 -9.52 11.92
N SER A 105 1.31 -9.12 13.19
CA SER A 105 2.10 -8.00 13.71
C SER A 105 3.60 -8.28 13.80
N ALA A 106 4.04 -9.53 13.60
CA ALA A 106 5.45 -9.88 13.49
C ALA A 106 5.98 -9.73 12.05
N GLY A 107 5.12 -9.38 11.10
CA GLY A 107 5.49 -9.12 9.71
C GLY A 107 5.53 -10.36 8.83
N HIS A 108 5.01 -11.51 9.29
CA HIS A 108 4.96 -12.71 8.46
C HIS A 108 4.18 -12.44 7.17
N PHE A 109 4.74 -12.88 6.05
CA PHE A 109 4.20 -12.70 4.69
C PHE A 109 4.03 -11.26 4.18
N HIS A 110 4.45 -10.24 4.91
CA HIS A 110 4.34 -8.84 4.44
C HIS A 110 5.09 -8.64 3.11
N SER A 111 6.33 -9.12 3.02
CA SER A 111 7.10 -9.03 1.78
C SER A 111 6.43 -9.75 0.62
N HIS A 112 5.89 -10.95 0.84
CA HIS A 112 5.20 -11.71 -0.21
C HIS A 112 3.97 -10.96 -0.74
N ALA A 113 3.13 -10.45 0.17
CA ALA A 113 1.95 -9.65 -0.15
C ALA A 113 2.29 -8.40 -0.98
N LEU A 114 3.36 -7.68 -0.61
CA LEU A 114 3.80 -6.49 -1.33
C LEU A 114 4.39 -6.82 -2.71
N LEU A 115 5.21 -7.88 -2.81
CA LEU A 115 5.84 -8.31 -4.06
C LEU A 115 4.81 -8.84 -5.06
N ASP A 116 3.79 -9.57 -4.59
CA ASP A 116 2.69 -9.99 -5.45
C ASP A 116 1.86 -8.80 -5.92
N CYS A 117 1.70 -7.79 -5.09
CA CYS A 117 1.11 -6.52 -5.54
C CYS A 117 1.95 -5.83 -6.61
N MET A 118 3.28 -5.80 -6.45
CA MET A 118 4.16 -5.29 -7.50
C MET A 118 4.04 -6.07 -8.79
N ASN A 119 3.91 -7.40 -8.73
CA ASN A 119 3.73 -8.23 -9.92
C ASN A 119 2.50 -7.83 -10.75
N VAL A 120 1.41 -7.46 -10.09
CA VAL A 120 0.23 -6.90 -10.77
C VAL A 120 0.56 -5.53 -11.37
N SER A 121 1.19 -4.65 -10.59
CA SER A 121 1.58 -3.31 -11.06
C SER A 121 2.60 -3.32 -12.22
N ARG A 122 3.41 -4.38 -12.40
CA ARG A 122 4.41 -4.50 -13.49
C ARG A 122 3.81 -4.40 -14.89
N GLN A 123 2.52 -4.68 -15.04
CA GLN A 123 1.82 -4.55 -16.32
C GLN A 123 1.59 -3.07 -16.71
N HIS A 124 1.92 -2.14 -15.82
CA HIS A 124 1.74 -0.70 -15.97
C HIS A 124 3.08 0.05 -15.90
N ASN A 125 3.11 1.24 -16.48
CA ASN A 125 4.31 2.08 -16.47
C ASN A 125 4.43 2.80 -15.13
N TRP A 126 5.36 2.37 -14.27
CA TRP A 126 5.76 3.07 -13.05
C TRP A 126 7.29 3.13 -12.96
N THR A 127 7.80 4.15 -12.28
CA THR A 127 9.25 4.39 -12.14
C THR A 127 9.80 3.85 -10.81
N THR A 128 9.01 4.00 -9.75
CA THR A 128 9.37 3.56 -8.39
C THR A 128 8.15 3.03 -7.66
N SER A 129 8.36 2.29 -6.56
CA SER A 129 7.29 1.77 -5.73
C SER A 129 7.43 2.16 -4.25
N CYS A 130 6.30 2.52 -3.65
CA CYS A 130 6.16 2.77 -2.22
C CYS A 130 5.43 1.59 -1.57
N PHE A 131 6.04 1.00 -0.55
CA PHE A 131 5.40 -0.04 0.26
C PHE A 131 4.73 0.57 1.47
N CYS A 132 3.48 0.17 1.72
CA CYS A 132 2.67 0.70 2.80
C CYS A 132 1.92 -0.41 3.54
N SER A 133 1.69 -0.21 4.83
CA SER A 133 0.78 -0.98 5.66
C SER A 133 -0.58 -0.27 5.78
N ASN A 134 -1.56 -0.96 6.38
CA ASN A 134 -2.96 -0.52 6.46
C ASN A 134 -3.13 0.94 6.94
N HIS A 135 -2.40 1.32 7.99
CA HIS A 135 -2.54 2.63 8.67
C HIS A 135 -1.45 3.64 8.30
N ASP A 136 -0.59 3.32 7.32
CA ASP A 136 0.42 4.28 6.87
C ASP A 136 -0.23 5.44 6.12
N ILE A 137 0.30 6.63 6.37
CA ILE A 137 -0.13 7.90 5.79
C ILE A 137 1.03 8.46 4.98
N ILE A 138 0.73 8.88 3.77
CA ILE A 138 1.69 9.65 2.96
C ILE A 138 1.63 11.11 3.42
N ILE A 139 2.77 11.62 3.88
CA ILE A 139 2.89 12.97 4.46
C ILE A 139 3.57 13.98 3.52
N LYS A 140 3.62 13.65 2.23
CA LYS A 140 4.20 14.45 1.15
C LYS A 140 3.18 14.51 0.02
N SER A 141 3.07 15.67 -0.61
CA SER A 141 2.26 15.83 -1.82
C SER A 141 2.85 15.01 -2.98
N ASN A 142 2.04 14.73 -3.99
CA ASN A 142 2.50 14.03 -5.20
C ASN A 142 3.68 14.75 -5.88
N TRP A 143 3.72 16.10 -5.81
CA TRP A 143 4.85 16.89 -6.28
C TRP A 143 6.12 16.62 -5.48
N GLU A 144 6.04 16.71 -4.15
CA GLU A 144 7.20 16.46 -3.28
C GLU A 144 7.71 15.03 -3.44
N LEU A 145 6.81 14.04 -3.56
CA LEU A 145 7.19 12.66 -3.84
C LEU A 145 7.96 12.55 -5.17
N ALA A 146 7.45 13.15 -6.24
CA ALA A 146 8.11 13.14 -7.53
C ALA A 146 9.53 13.74 -7.45
N GLU A 147 9.70 14.88 -6.78
CA GLU A 147 11.01 15.52 -6.63
C GLU A 147 11.98 14.70 -5.76
N ILE A 148 11.49 14.11 -4.66
CA ILE A 148 12.29 13.21 -3.81
C ILE A 148 12.78 12.00 -4.62
N PHE A 149 11.89 11.34 -5.37
CA PHE A 149 12.27 10.15 -6.13
C PHE A 149 13.16 10.46 -7.34
N LYS A 150 12.97 11.62 -7.99
CA LYS A 150 13.91 12.10 -9.01
C LYS A 150 15.31 12.33 -8.42
N ALA A 151 15.39 12.89 -7.22
CA ALA A 151 16.67 13.10 -6.54
C ALA A 151 17.38 11.79 -6.16
N LEU A 152 16.63 10.71 -5.90
CA LEU A 152 17.18 9.37 -5.67
C LEU A 152 17.73 8.69 -6.95
N ASN A 153 17.38 9.20 -8.14
CA ASN A 153 17.94 8.80 -9.43
C ASN A 153 17.97 7.27 -9.65
N GLY A 154 16.85 6.59 -9.36
CA GLY A 154 16.71 5.14 -9.52
C GLY A 154 17.30 4.30 -8.38
N SER A 155 17.82 4.93 -7.32
CA SER A 155 18.26 4.24 -6.12
C SER A 155 17.06 3.82 -5.26
N ASN A 156 17.19 2.68 -4.59
CA ASN A 156 16.24 2.25 -3.57
C ASN A 156 16.54 2.96 -2.24
N ASP A 157 15.50 3.43 -1.55
CA ASP A 157 15.60 3.94 -0.19
C ASP A 157 14.96 2.95 0.78
N ALA A 158 15.78 2.29 1.58
CA ALA A 158 15.35 1.30 2.56
C ALA A 158 16.29 1.34 3.77
N GLU A 159 15.71 1.31 4.97
CA GLU A 159 16.50 1.19 6.19
C GLU A 159 17.11 -0.21 6.29
N MET A 160 18.44 -0.27 6.35
CA MET A 160 19.17 -1.51 6.60
C MET A 160 19.79 -1.46 8.00
N ALA A 161 19.32 -2.32 8.89
CA ALA A 161 19.95 -2.55 10.18
C ALA A 161 20.92 -3.74 10.10
N LYS A 162 22.04 -3.67 10.84
CA LYS A 162 22.88 -4.85 11.04
C LYS A 162 22.07 -5.91 11.78
N CYS A 163 22.12 -7.15 11.29
CA CYS A 163 21.47 -8.26 11.98
C CYS A 163 21.95 -8.32 13.44
N PRO A 164 21.04 -8.27 14.44
CA PRO A 164 21.41 -8.27 15.84
C PRO A 164 21.83 -9.69 16.28
N HIS A 165 23.10 -10.03 16.04
CA HIS A 165 23.88 -11.15 16.60
C HIS A 165 23.15 -12.50 16.81
N ALA A 166 23.35 -13.44 15.89
CA ALA A 166 24.40 -14.47 15.96
C ALA A 166 24.42 -15.29 14.65
N ALA A 167 25.54 -15.93 14.33
CA ALA A 167 25.78 -16.70 13.10
C ALA A 167 24.84 -17.92 12.86
N TRP A 168 23.75 -18.03 13.61
CA TRP A 168 22.78 -19.12 13.59
C TRP A 168 21.32 -18.63 13.49
N ASP A 169 21.07 -17.31 13.43
CA ASP A 169 19.72 -16.78 13.18
C ASP A 169 19.40 -16.81 11.68
N THR A 170 18.72 -17.87 11.25
CA THR A 170 18.30 -18.09 9.86
C THR A 170 17.35 -17.02 9.33
N ARG A 171 16.78 -16.16 10.18
CA ARG A 171 15.94 -15.03 9.74
C ARG A 171 16.76 -13.92 9.06
N CYS A 172 18.07 -13.91 9.27
CA CYS A 172 19.01 -13.02 8.59
C CYS A 172 19.77 -13.73 7.47
N GLU A 173 19.56 -15.03 7.25
CA GLU A 173 20.04 -15.68 6.04
C GLU A 173 19.25 -15.11 4.87
N ILE A 174 19.94 -14.34 4.03
CA ILE A 174 19.42 -13.89 2.75
C ILE A 174 19.32 -15.15 1.88
N SER A 175 18.24 -15.94 2.06
CA SER A 175 17.81 -16.80 0.97
C SER A 175 17.42 -15.82 -0.13
N GLU A 176 18.09 -15.87 -1.27
CA GLU A 176 17.65 -15.17 -2.47
C GLU A 176 16.23 -15.65 -2.80
N MET A 177 15.22 -15.00 -2.22
CA MET A 177 13.99 -14.78 -2.96
C MET A 177 14.48 -14.08 -4.22
N ASN A 178 14.17 -14.63 -5.39
CA ASN A 178 14.60 -14.12 -6.69
C ASN A 178 13.98 -12.74 -6.98
N LEU A 179 14.23 -11.75 -6.12
CA LEU A 179 13.74 -10.38 -6.14
C LEU A 179 14.30 -9.63 -7.35
N GLY A 180 15.44 -10.09 -7.90
CA GLY A 180 16.03 -9.58 -9.13
C GLY A 180 15.36 -10.03 -10.43
N LYS A 181 14.23 -10.76 -10.38
CA LYS A 181 13.39 -11.10 -11.55
C LYS A 181 12.03 -10.37 -11.58
N LEU A 182 11.84 -9.39 -10.69
CA LEU A 182 10.82 -8.36 -10.86
C LEU A 182 11.22 -7.40 -11.99
#